data_AF-A0A0N4TC83-F1
#
_entry.id   AF-A0A0N4TC83-F1
#
_cell.length_a   1.000
_cell.length_b   1.000
_cell.length_c   1.000
_cell.angle_alpha   90.00
_cell.angle_beta   90.00
_cell.angle_gamma   90.00
#
_symmetry.space_group_name_H-M   'P 1'
#
loop_
_entity.id
_entity.type
_entity.pdbx_description
1 polymer ?
#
loop_
_entity_poly.entity_id
_entity_poly.type
_entity_poly.pdbx_seq_one_letter_code
_entity_poly.pdbx_strand_id
1 'polypeptide(L)'
;LYFQEGNYEKALERFTTATHIHGYQPCLAYSIALCHYQMHNYSQALKFIADIIDQGVQNHPAELSIGMATEGMEVSSVGNTRLLRETSLVEALSAASEALTDMPPRLEEELDPVTLHNQALINMDSNPSDGFAKLQYLLSQNPFPPETFSNLLLLYCKYEYYDLAADVLAENAHLTYKYLTQYLYDYIDALITQQTAPMDAYNKFEAISNEQINELRRLTKRMNVRFSFFTKKKKN
;
A
#
# COMPACT_ATOMS: atom_id res chain seq x y z
N LEU A 1 -9.76 -5.89 -15.55
CA LEU A 1 -9.74 -7.32 -15.96
C LEU A 1 -8.30 -7.85 -15.95
N TYR A 2 -7.43 -7.61 -16.94
CA TYR A 2 -6.06 -8.17 -16.92
C TYR A 2 -5.19 -7.79 -15.70
N PHE A 3 -5.34 -6.57 -15.18
CA PHE A 3 -4.66 -6.14 -13.95
C PHE A 3 -5.17 -6.89 -12.70
N GLN A 4 -6.47 -7.16 -12.62
CA GLN A 4 -7.09 -7.94 -11.53
C GLN A 4 -6.77 -9.44 -11.63
N GLU A 5 -6.41 -9.92 -12.81
CA GLU A 5 -5.97 -11.30 -13.08
C GLU A 5 -4.46 -11.51 -12.86
N GLY A 6 -3.73 -10.48 -12.38
CA GLY A 6 -2.29 -10.55 -12.11
C GLY A 6 -1.40 -10.57 -13.36
N ASN A 7 -1.95 -10.30 -14.55
CA ASN A 7 -1.19 -10.26 -15.80
C ASN A 7 -0.73 -8.84 -16.14
N TYR A 8 0.26 -8.37 -15.39
CA TYR A 8 0.73 -6.98 -15.45
C TYR A 8 1.40 -6.62 -16.78
N GLU A 9 2.10 -7.55 -17.43
CA GLU A 9 2.76 -7.31 -18.73
C GLU A 9 1.75 -7.04 -19.85
N LYS A 10 0.70 -7.87 -19.96
CA LYS A 10 -0.37 -7.66 -20.95
C LYS A 10 -1.21 -6.42 -20.63
N ALA A 11 -1.40 -6.13 -19.35
CA ALA A 11 -2.08 -4.91 -18.94
C ALA A 11 -1.28 -3.67 -19.38
N LEU A 12 0.04 -3.70 -19.18
CA LEU A 12 0.94 -2.62 -19.59
C LEU A 12 0.89 -2.40 -21.11
N GLU A 13 0.97 -3.46 -21.92
CA GLU A 13 0.85 -3.35 -23.39
C GLU A 13 -0.48 -2.74 -23.82
N ARG A 14 -1.58 -3.09 -23.14
CA ARG A 14 -2.90 -2.51 -23.44
C ARG A 14 -2.99 -1.04 -23.05
N PHE A 15 -2.42 -0.66 -21.91
CA PHE A 15 -2.38 0.73 -21.48
C PHE A 15 -1.49 1.58 -22.39
N THR A 16 -0.31 1.10 -22.79
CA THR A 16 0.55 1.82 -23.73
C THR A 16 -0.12 1.97 -25.10
N THR A 17 -0.79 0.92 -25.59
CA THR A 17 -1.58 0.99 -26.83
C THR A 17 -2.72 2.00 -26.72
N ALA A 18 -3.41 2.06 -25.57
CA ALA A 18 -4.47 3.03 -25.32
C ALA A 18 -3.93 4.47 -25.29
N THR A 19 -2.75 4.70 -24.67
CA THR A 19 -2.07 6.00 -24.69
C THR A 19 -1.68 6.43 -26.10
N HIS A 20 -1.27 5.50 -26.97
CA HIS A 20 -0.98 5.81 -28.37
C HIS A 20 -2.23 6.18 -29.19
N ILE A 21 -3.40 5.63 -28.86
CA ILE A 21 -4.65 5.86 -29.59
C ILE A 21 -5.37 7.13 -29.10
N HIS A 22 -5.42 7.33 -27.78
CA HIS A 22 -6.21 8.40 -27.15
C HIS A 22 -5.37 9.61 -26.73
N GLY A 23 -4.04 9.54 -26.87
CA GLY A 23 -3.13 10.55 -26.37
C GLY A 23 -2.84 10.40 -24.88
N TYR A 24 -2.10 11.36 -24.33
CA TYR A 24 -1.77 11.37 -22.91
C TYR A 24 -3.02 11.63 -22.06
N GLN A 25 -3.32 10.70 -21.14
CA GLN A 25 -4.32 10.88 -20.10
C GLN A 25 -3.71 10.51 -18.74
N PRO A 26 -3.86 11.35 -17.70
CA PRO A 26 -3.30 11.09 -16.37
C PRO A 26 -3.75 9.74 -15.78
N CYS A 27 -5.01 9.34 -15.98
CA CYS A 27 -5.53 8.05 -15.52
C CYS A 27 -4.79 6.85 -16.15
N LEU A 28 -4.40 6.97 -17.44
CA LEU A 28 -3.64 5.93 -18.14
C LEU A 28 -2.19 5.92 -17.67
N ALA A 29 -1.58 7.10 -17.47
CA ALA A 29 -0.24 7.22 -16.93
C ALA A 29 -0.14 6.61 -15.52
N TYR A 30 -1.13 6.87 -14.65
CA TYR A 30 -1.20 6.27 -13.32
C TYR A 30 -1.37 4.75 -13.39
N SER A 31 -2.20 4.25 -14.31
CA SER A 31 -2.38 2.80 -14.53
C SER A 31 -1.08 2.12 -15.00
N ILE A 32 -0.29 2.79 -15.84
CA ILE A 32 1.04 2.31 -16.27
C ILE A 32 2.02 2.33 -15.09
N ALA A 33 2.03 3.39 -14.29
CA ALA A 33 2.84 3.49 -13.08
C ALA A 33 2.52 2.35 -12.10
N LEU A 34 1.24 2.05 -11.90
CA LEU A 34 0.78 0.96 -11.04
C LEU A 34 1.20 -0.42 -11.56
N CYS A 35 1.17 -0.65 -12.88
CA CYS A 35 1.73 -1.85 -13.48
C CYS A 35 3.24 -1.99 -13.19
N HIS A 36 4.01 -0.91 -13.35
CA HIS A 36 5.45 -0.93 -13.04
C HIS A 36 5.73 -1.16 -11.55
N TYR A 37 4.91 -0.61 -10.68
CA TYR A 37 4.97 -0.83 -9.24
C TYR A 37 4.76 -2.31 -8.89
N GLN A 38 3.73 -2.95 -9.45
CA GLN A 38 3.46 -4.38 -9.27
C GLN A 38 4.54 -5.30 -9.88
N MET A 39 5.26 -4.81 -10.89
CA MET A 39 6.41 -5.51 -11.49
C MET A 39 7.74 -5.27 -10.75
N HIS A 40 7.71 -4.58 -9.60
CA HIS A 40 8.88 -4.18 -8.80
C HIS A 40 9.88 -3.25 -9.53
N ASN A 41 9.44 -2.59 -10.60
CA ASN A 41 10.23 -1.59 -11.34
C ASN A 41 9.97 -0.19 -10.79
N TYR A 42 10.39 0.06 -9.54
CA TYR A 42 10.09 1.28 -8.81
C TYR A 42 10.62 2.55 -9.47
N SER A 43 11.79 2.49 -10.14
CA SER A 43 12.38 3.64 -10.81
C SER A 43 11.50 4.18 -11.95
N GLN A 44 10.86 3.29 -12.70
CA GLN A 44 9.94 3.69 -13.78
C GLN A 44 8.60 4.16 -13.22
N ALA A 45 8.08 3.48 -12.19
CA ALA A 45 6.85 3.88 -11.53
C ALA A 45 6.94 5.31 -10.96
N LEU A 46 8.02 5.61 -10.24
CA LEU A 46 8.28 6.94 -9.67
C LEU A 46 8.39 8.02 -10.74
N LYS A 47 9.03 7.73 -11.87
CA LYS A 47 9.11 8.68 -12.98
C LYS A 47 7.73 9.03 -13.52
N PHE A 48 6.88 8.04 -13.76
CA PHE A 48 5.51 8.29 -14.23
C PHE A 48 4.67 9.05 -13.20
N ILE A 49 4.84 8.77 -11.91
CA ILE A 49 4.17 9.51 -10.83
C ILE A 49 4.63 10.97 -10.81
N ALA A 50 5.94 11.23 -10.90
CA ALA A 50 6.50 12.57 -10.96
C ALA A 50 5.99 13.35 -12.18
N ASP A 51 5.98 12.72 -13.36
CA ASP A 51 5.47 13.33 -14.60
C ASP A 51 3.97 13.72 -14.46
N ILE A 52 3.16 12.91 -13.77
CA ILE A 52 1.74 13.22 -13.49
C ILE A 52 1.63 14.43 -12.55
N ILE A 53 2.44 14.46 -11.49
CA ILE A 53 2.45 15.55 -10.50
C ILE A 53 2.86 16.87 -11.18
N ASP A 54 3.98 16.87 -11.92
CA ASP A 54 4.50 18.04 -12.62
C ASP A 54 3.47 18.60 -13.61
N GLN A 55 2.79 17.72 -14.35
CA GLN A 55 1.77 18.13 -15.31
C GLN A 55 0.49 18.63 -14.64
N GLY A 56 0.14 18.10 -13.47
CA GLY A 56 -0.94 18.62 -12.62
C GLY A 56 -0.65 20.02 -12.10
N VAL A 57 0.57 20.25 -11.61
CA VAL A 57 1.04 21.56 -11.10
C VAL A 57 1.12 22.59 -12.23
N GLN A 58 1.60 22.21 -13.42
CA GLN A 58 1.72 23.13 -14.55
C GLN A 58 0.37 23.52 -15.17
N ASN A 59 -0.56 22.57 -15.29
CA ASN A 59 -1.82 22.81 -15.98
C ASN A 59 -2.89 23.46 -15.10
N HIS A 60 -2.86 23.21 -13.79
CA HIS A 60 -3.88 23.70 -12.85
C HIS A 60 -3.28 24.24 -11.52
N PRO A 61 -2.33 25.19 -11.57
CA PRO A 61 -1.68 25.71 -10.35
C PRO A 61 -2.64 26.43 -9.41
N ALA A 62 -3.68 27.11 -9.94
CA ALA A 62 -4.58 27.96 -9.17
C ALA A 62 -5.78 27.24 -8.52
N GLU A 63 -6.14 26.04 -9.01
CA GLU A 63 -7.33 25.30 -8.55
C GLU A 63 -7.00 24.16 -7.59
N LEU A 64 -5.74 23.69 -7.57
CA LEU A 64 -5.35 22.49 -6.82
C LEU A 64 -4.46 22.77 -5.60
N SER A 65 -3.91 23.98 -5.45
CA SER A 65 -3.11 24.44 -4.29
C SER A 65 -2.09 23.42 -3.77
N ILE A 66 -1.48 22.66 -4.68
CA ILE A 66 -0.49 21.61 -4.41
C ILE A 66 0.77 22.30 -3.86
N GLY A 67 1.30 21.84 -2.72
CA GLY A 67 2.50 22.41 -2.08
C GLY A 67 2.29 23.74 -1.35
N MET A 68 1.09 24.33 -1.33
CA MET A 68 0.82 25.56 -0.57
C MET A 68 0.74 25.31 0.95
N ALA A 69 0.45 24.07 1.35
CA ALA A 69 0.40 23.66 2.75
C ALA A 69 1.80 23.60 3.39
N THR A 70 2.84 23.26 2.63
CA THR A 70 4.23 23.25 3.10
C THR A 70 4.83 24.66 3.23
N GLU A 71 4.22 25.66 2.57
CA GLU A 71 4.56 27.08 2.71
C GLU A 71 3.79 27.81 3.83
N GLY A 72 2.94 27.12 4.59
CA GLY A 72 2.26 27.67 5.77
C GLY A 72 1.10 28.62 5.46
N MET A 73 0.53 28.59 4.25
CA MET A 73 -0.66 29.36 3.91
C MET A 73 -1.94 28.57 4.25
N GLU A 74 -2.92 29.22 4.90
CA GLU A 74 -4.26 28.64 5.11
C GLU A 74 -4.99 28.58 3.76
N VAL A 75 -5.12 27.38 3.22
CA VAL A 75 -5.82 27.15 1.96
C VAL A 75 -7.17 26.48 2.24
N SER A 76 -8.24 27.02 1.66
CA SER A 76 -9.59 26.45 1.71
C SER A 76 -9.66 25.09 1.01
N SER A 77 -10.50 24.18 1.54
CA SER A 77 -10.70 22.84 0.93
C SER A 77 -11.05 22.95 -0.54
N VAL A 78 -10.34 22.22 -1.39
CA VAL A 78 -10.63 22.12 -2.84
C VAL A 78 -11.74 21.10 -3.15
N GLY A 79 -12.13 20.29 -2.16
CA GLY A 79 -13.15 19.24 -2.29
C GLY A 79 -12.83 18.15 -3.32
N ASN A 80 -13.77 17.22 -3.51
CA ASN A 80 -13.66 16.16 -4.52
C ASN A 80 -14.15 16.63 -5.91
N THR A 81 -13.44 17.61 -6.47
CA THR A 81 -13.78 18.21 -7.76
C THR A 81 -13.50 17.26 -8.94
N ARG A 82 -14.29 17.35 -10.01
CA ARG A 82 -14.12 16.52 -11.23
C ARG A 82 -12.72 16.64 -11.85
N LEU A 83 -12.13 17.83 -11.81
CA LEU A 83 -10.74 18.11 -12.21
C LEU A 83 -9.73 17.28 -11.43
N LEU A 84 -9.89 17.18 -10.11
CA LEU A 84 -8.99 16.43 -9.21
C LEU A 84 -9.01 14.92 -9.50
N ARG A 85 -10.17 14.40 -9.94
CA ARG A 85 -10.30 13.01 -10.41
C ARG A 85 -9.71 12.81 -11.82
N GLU A 86 -9.87 13.78 -12.70
CA GLU A 86 -9.35 13.71 -14.07
C GLU A 86 -7.82 13.85 -14.15
N THR A 87 -7.20 14.47 -13.15
CA THR A 87 -5.74 14.62 -13.04
C THR A 87 -5.05 13.42 -12.39
N SER A 88 -5.80 12.49 -11.78
CA SER A 88 -5.26 11.34 -11.03
C SER A 88 -4.20 11.70 -9.97
N LEU A 89 -4.24 12.95 -9.49
CA LEU A 89 -3.24 13.49 -8.56
C LEU A 89 -3.38 12.89 -7.18
N VAL A 90 -4.60 12.62 -6.74
CA VAL A 90 -4.85 11.98 -5.43
C VAL A 90 -4.21 10.60 -5.42
N GLU A 91 -4.43 9.81 -6.47
CA GLU A 91 -3.87 8.48 -6.53
C GLU A 91 -2.34 8.53 -6.63
N ALA A 92 -1.78 9.43 -7.45
CA ALA A 92 -0.34 9.61 -7.61
C ALA A 92 0.35 10.06 -6.30
N LEU A 93 -0.22 11.05 -5.59
CA LEU A 93 0.30 11.55 -4.32
C LEU A 93 0.07 10.55 -3.18
N SER A 94 -1.03 9.79 -3.20
CA SER A 94 -1.26 8.70 -2.23
C SER A 94 -0.24 7.57 -2.35
N ALA A 95 0.28 7.33 -3.56
CA ALA A 95 1.32 6.34 -3.81
C ALA A 95 2.73 6.83 -3.43
N ALA A 96 2.93 8.15 -3.34
CA ALA A 96 4.20 8.76 -2.97
C ALA A 96 4.17 9.21 -1.49
N SER A 97 4.65 8.34 -0.61
CA SER A 97 4.70 8.59 0.85
C SER A 97 5.30 9.95 1.22
N GLU A 98 6.34 10.40 0.49
CA GLU A 98 7.03 11.67 0.74
C GLU A 98 6.24 12.90 0.26
N ALA A 99 5.27 12.73 -0.64
CA ALA A 99 4.49 13.82 -1.25
C ALA A 99 3.07 13.94 -0.67
N LEU A 100 2.73 13.17 0.37
CA LEU A 100 1.41 13.25 1.01
C LEU A 100 1.16 14.61 1.69
N THR A 101 2.21 15.33 2.08
CA THR A 101 2.14 16.72 2.56
C THR A 101 1.83 17.73 1.46
N ASP A 102 2.06 17.36 0.19
CA ASP A 102 1.79 18.21 -0.97
C ASP A 102 0.40 17.96 -1.57
N MET A 103 -0.40 17.11 -0.93
CA MET A 103 -1.78 16.87 -1.37
C MET A 103 -2.61 18.15 -1.37
N PRO A 104 -3.52 18.28 -2.34
CA PRO A 104 -4.53 19.32 -2.31
C PRO A 104 -5.28 19.28 -0.98
N PRO A 105 -5.42 20.42 -0.27
CA PRO A 105 -6.06 20.48 1.03
C PRO A 105 -7.53 20.08 0.89
N ARG A 106 -7.92 19.01 1.58
CA ARG A 106 -9.30 18.48 1.62
C ARG A 106 -9.71 18.27 3.07
N LEU A 107 -11.00 18.36 3.36
CA LEU A 107 -11.53 18.03 4.69
C LEU A 107 -11.38 16.52 4.93
N GLU A 108 -11.20 16.10 6.19
CA GLU A 108 -11.06 14.68 6.54
C GLU A 108 -12.27 13.83 6.10
N GLU A 109 -13.47 14.42 6.11
CA GLU A 109 -14.71 13.78 5.66
C GLU A 109 -14.74 13.53 4.14
N GLU A 110 -13.93 14.26 3.37
CA GLU A 110 -13.85 14.16 1.92
C GLU A 110 -12.71 13.24 1.46
N LEU A 111 -11.87 12.77 2.39
CA LEU A 111 -10.75 11.89 2.07
C LEU A 111 -11.26 10.51 1.68
N ASP A 112 -10.70 9.99 0.60
CA ASP A 112 -10.92 8.61 0.22
C ASP A 112 -10.26 7.65 1.23
N PRO A 113 -10.78 6.41 1.36
CA PRO A 113 -10.28 5.46 2.36
C PRO A 113 -8.78 5.14 2.26
N VAL A 114 -8.20 5.19 1.05
CA VAL A 114 -6.76 4.91 0.84
C VAL A 114 -5.91 6.07 1.32
N THR A 115 -6.30 7.30 0.98
CA THR A 115 -5.62 8.50 1.47
C THR A 115 -5.70 8.59 2.99
N LEU A 116 -6.87 8.35 3.58
CA LEU A 116 -7.04 8.37 5.04
C LEU A 116 -6.17 7.29 5.72
N HIS A 117 -6.09 6.10 5.14
CA HIS A 117 -5.24 5.01 5.61
C HIS A 117 -3.76 5.42 5.60
N ASN A 118 -3.26 5.96 4.48
CA ASN A 118 -1.86 6.36 4.35
C ASN A 118 -1.50 7.55 5.26
N GLN A 119 -2.40 8.52 5.42
CA GLN A 119 -2.21 9.62 6.37
C GLN A 119 -2.13 9.11 7.81
N ALA A 120 -2.97 8.14 8.18
CA ALA A 120 -2.90 7.53 9.50
C ALA A 120 -1.53 6.87 9.73
N LEU A 121 -1.01 6.12 8.76
CA LEU A 121 0.29 5.45 8.86
C LEU A 121 1.47 6.43 9.00
N ILE A 122 1.49 7.51 8.22
CA ILE A 122 2.60 8.48 8.24
C ILE A 122 2.62 9.27 9.54
N ASN A 123 1.44 9.61 10.05
CA ASN A 123 1.33 10.39 11.28
C ASN A 123 1.42 9.55 12.55
N MET A 124 1.65 8.23 12.47
CA MET A 124 1.77 7.36 13.65
C MET A 124 2.88 7.80 14.61
N ASP A 125 4.00 8.30 14.09
CA ASP A 125 5.13 8.73 14.94
C ASP A 125 4.85 10.09 15.60
N SER A 126 3.98 10.92 15.01
CA SER A 126 3.63 12.25 15.54
C SER A 126 2.42 12.22 16.47
N ASN A 127 1.34 11.53 16.06
CA ASN A 127 0.09 11.41 16.80
C ASN A 127 -0.52 10.00 16.61
N PRO A 128 -0.05 8.99 17.37
CA PRO A 128 -0.51 7.61 17.21
C PRO A 128 -1.99 7.43 17.56
N SER A 129 -2.54 8.18 18.52
CA SER A 129 -3.94 8.07 18.93
C SER A 129 -4.91 8.42 17.80
N ASP A 130 -4.61 9.48 17.06
CA ASP A 130 -5.39 9.88 15.88
C ASP A 130 -5.27 8.86 14.75
N GLY A 131 -4.05 8.34 14.50
CA GLY A 131 -3.82 7.27 13.53
C GLY A 131 -4.63 6.00 13.82
N PHE A 132 -4.67 5.56 15.08
CA PHE A 132 -5.48 4.40 15.48
C PHE A 132 -6.98 4.64 15.30
N ALA A 133 -7.49 5.82 15.66
CA ALA A 133 -8.90 6.17 15.48
C ALA A 133 -9.29 6.15 13.99
N LYS A 134 -8.43 6.68 13.11
CA LYS A 134 -8.63 6.65 11.65
C LYS A 134 -8.65 5.24 11.08
N LEU A 135 -7.74 4.37 11.51
CA LEU A 135 -7.70 2.97 11.06
C LEU A 135 -8.88 2.15 11.57
N GLN A 136 -9.31 2.35 12.83
CA GLN A 136 -10.54 1.72 13.34
C GLN A 136 -11.78 2.22 12.61
N TYR A 137 -11.88 3.52 12.34
CA TYR A 137 -12.95 4.08 11.54
C TYR A 137 -12.99 3.41 10.16
N LEU A 138 -11.85 3.31 9.47
CA LEU A 138 -11.76 2.63 8.18
C LEU A 138 -12.20 1.16 8.24
N LEU A 139 -11.85 0.43 9.29
CA LEU A 139 -12.28 -0.96 9.45
C LEU A 139 -13.80 -1.10 9.61
N SER A 140 -14.46 -0.08 10.17
CA SER A 140 -15.93 -0.03 10.26
C SER A 140 -16.62 0.31 8.92
N GLN A 141 -15.88 0.90 7.97
CA GLN A 141 -16.41 1.28 6.65
C GLN A 141 -16.28 0.11 5.67
N ASN A 142 -17.25 -0.03 4.76
CA ASN A 142 -17.15 -0.95 3.63
C ASN A 142 -17.49 -0.19 2.34
N PRO A 143 -16.56 -0.04 1.39
CA PRO A 143 -15.24 -0.69 1.26
C PRO A 143 -14.09 0.02 2.01
N PHE A 144 -13.11 -0.78 2.49
CA PHE A 144 -11.87 -0.31 3.11
C PHE A 144 -10.63 -0.91 2.43
N PRO A 145 -9.44 -0.28 2.56
CA PRO A 145 -8.21 -0.81 1.97
C PRO A 145 -7.82 -2.17 2.57
N PRO A 146 -7.37 -3.15 1.75
CA PRO A 146 -7.04 -4.49 2.24
C PRO A 146 -5.93 -4.50 3.29
N GLU A 147 -5.02 -3.52 3.25
CA GLU A 147 -3.90 -3.38 4.16
C GLU A 147 -4.29 -2.74 5.51
N THR A 148 -5.50 -2.21 5.67
CA THR A 148 -5.93 -1.55 6.91
C THR A 148 -5.95 -2.53 8.08
N PHE A 149 -6.51 -3.73 7.88
CA PHE A 149 -6.61 -4.73 8.95
C PHE A 149 -5.25 -5.23 9.41
N SER A 150 -4.36 -5.59 8.47
CA SER A 150 -3.01 -6.08 8.78
C SER A 150 -2.14 -5.00 9.43
N ASN A 151 -2.17 -3.78 8.91
CA ASN A 151 -1.38 -2.67 9.47
C ASN A 151 -1.88 -2.26 10.86
N LEU A 152 -3.20 -2.26 11.10
CA LEU A 152 -3.76 -1.97 12.42
C LEU A 152 -3.24 -2.96 13.48
N LEU A 153 -3.28 -4.27 13.18
CA LEU A 153 -2.76 -5.30 14.09
C LEU A 153 -1.26 -5.16 14.34
N LEU A 154 -0.47 -4.95 13.28
CA LEU A 154 0.97 -4.73 13.39
C LEU A 154 1.31 -3.48 14.21
N LEU A 155 0.54 -2.41 14.04
CA LEU A 155 0.71 -1.19 14.83
C LEU A 155 0.33 -1.42 16.29
N TYR A 156 -0.77 -2.13 16.59
CA TYR A 156 -1.06 -2.48 17.98
C TYR A 156 0.06 -3.30 18.61
N CYS A 157 0.63 -4.26 17.89
CA CYS A 157 1.80 -4.99 18.37
C CYS A 157 3.04 -4.09 18.53
N LYS A 158 3.29 -3.13 17.63
CA LYS A 158 4.43 -2.18 17.69
C LYS A 158 4.34 -1.26 18.91
N TYR A 159 3.14 -0.80 19.26
CA TYR A 159 2.89 0.09 20.40
C TYR A 159 2.47 -0.68 21.67
N GLU A 160 2.67 -2.00 21.70
CA GLU A 160 2.45 -2.87 22.86
C GLU A 160 0.98 -2.95 23.34
N TYR A 161 0.02 -2.62 22.47
CA TYR A 161 -1.42 -2.76 22.73
C TYR A 161 -1.93 -4.17 22.37
N TYR A 162 -1.36 -5.20 23.01
CA TYR A 162 -1.64 -6.60 22.67
C TYR A 162 -3.09 -7.03 22.95
N ASP A 163 -3.72 -6.50 24.01
CA ASP A 163 -5.12 -6.80 24.32
C ASP A 163 -6.06 -6.32 23.22
N LEU A 164 -5.86 -5.08 22.74
CA LEU A 164 -6.63 -4.53 21.62
C LEU A 164 -6.38 -5.29 20.32
N ALA A 165 -5.14 -5.74 20.07
CA ALA A 165 -4.84 -6.58 18.92
C ALA A 165 -5.59 -7.92 18.99
N ALA A 166 -5.66 -8.54 20.18
CA ALA A 166 -6.38 -9.78 20.39
C ALA A 166 -7.90 -9.61 20.20
N ASP A 167 -8.47 -8.55 20.75
CA ASP A 167 -9.89 -8.23 20.61
C ASP A 167 -10.27 -8.01 19.14
N VAL A 168 -9.51 -7.17 18.42
CA VAL A 168 -9.75 -6.89 17.00
C VAL A 168 -9.63 -8.15 16.14
N LEU A 169 -8.67 -9.03 16.45
CA LEU A 169 -8.48 -10.30 15.75
C LEU A 169 -9.62 -11.29 16.04
N ALA A 170 -10.14 -11.32 17.27
CA ALA A 170 -11.27 -12.16 17.66
C ALA A 170 -12.60 -11.68 17.04
N GLU A 171 -12.88 -10.38 17.08
CA GLU A 171 -14.08 -9.77 16.49
C GLU A 171 -14.12 -9.93 14.98
N ASN A 172 -12.95 -9.87 14.33
CA ASN A 172 -12.81 -9.90 12.88
C ASN A 172 -12.21 -11.22 12.35
N ALA A 173 -12.47 -12.35 13.01
CA ALA A 173 -11.95 -13.66 12.60
C ALA A 173 -12.25 -14.02 11.12
N HIS A 174 -13.33 -13.48 10.55
CA HIS A 174 -13.70 -13.66 9.15
C HIS A 174 -12.78 -12.90 8.17
N LEU A 175 -12.18 -11.78 8.60
CA LEU A 175 -11.22 -10.98 7.81
C LEU A 175 -9.83 -11.61 7.81
N THR A 176 -9.47 -12.32 8.88
CA THR A 176 -8.18 -12.99 9.04
C THR A 176 -7.81 -13.85 7.84
N TYR A 177 -8.69 -14.75 7.39
CA TYR A 177 -8.42 -15.63 6.25
C TYR A 177 -8.31 -14.89 4.90
N LYS A 178 -8.86 -13.67 4.81
CA LYS A 178 -8.92 -12.90 3.56
C LYS A 178 -7.76 -11.92 3.41
N TYR A 179 -7.35 -11.29 4.51
CA TYR A 179 -6.40 -10.18 4.51
C TYR A 179 -5.07 -10.50 5.19
N LEU A 180 -4.98 -11.58 5.97
CA LEU A 180 -3.72 -12.03 6.58
C LEU A 180 -3.17 -13.25 5.85
N THR A 181 -1.85 -13.24 5.63
CA THR A 181 -1.15 -14.47 5.25
C THR A 181 -1.01 -15.36 6.48
N GLN A 182 -0.89 -16.67 6.26
CA GLN A 182 -0.68 -17.63 7.36
C GLN A 182 0.50 -17.22 8.25
N TYR A 183 1.62 -16.83 7.63
CA TYR A 183 2.80 -16.33 8.33
C TYR A 183 2.50 -15.12 9.22
N LEU A 184 1.76 -14.14 8.69
CA LEU A 184 1.47 -12.91 9.43
C LEU A 184 0.52 -13.18 10.60
N TYR A 185 -0.47 -14.06 10.41
CA TYR A 185 -1.36 -14.51 11.47
C TYR A 185 -0.57 -15.21 12.60
N ASP A 186 0.24 -16.21 12.25
CA ASP A 186 1.03 -16.97 13.23
C ASP A 186 2.02 -16.07 13.97
N TYR A 187 2.59 -15.07 13.28
CA TYR A 187 3.47 -14.08 13.88
C TYR A 187 2.74 -13.17 14.89
N ILE A 188 1.57 -12.63 14.54
CA ILE A 188 0.76 -11.78 15.43
C ILE A 188 0.28 -12.60 16.64
N ASP A 189 -0.18 -13.83 16.42
CA ASP A 189 -0.61 -14.74 17.48
C ASP A 189 0.54 -15.08 18.44
N ALA A 190 1.76 -15.30 17.94
CA ALA A 190 2.95 -15.50 18.76
C ALA A 190 3.30 -14.25 19.60
N LEU A 191 3.18 -13.05 19.03
CA LEU A 191 3.40 -11.78 19.74
C LEU A 191 2.37 -11.55 20.86
N ILE A 192 1.09 -11.83 20.62
CA ILE A 192 0.04 -11.72 21.65
C ILE A 192 0.30 -12.77 22.75
N THR A 193 0.60 -14.02 22.36
CA THR A 193 0.89 -15.12 23.30
C THR A 193 2.11 -14.81 24.17
N GLN A 194 3.08 -14.04 23.67
CA GLN A 194 4.29 -13.68 24.42
C GLN A 194 3.96 -12.96 25.72
N GLN A 195 2.86 -12.20 25.78
CA GLN A 195 2.44 -11.47 26.97
C GLN A 195 1.98 -12.39 28.10
N THR A 196 1.23 -13.44 27.76
CA THR A 196 0.63 -14.35 28.74
C THR A 196 1.47 -15.61 29.00
N ALA A 197 2.13 -16.12 27.96
CA ALA A 197 2.85 -17.39 27.96
C ALA A 197 4.13 -17.31 27.10
N PRO A 198 5.25 -16.80 27.65
CA PRO A 198 6.49 -16.61 26.90
C PRO A 198 7.08 -17.90 26.32
N MET A 199 6.92 -19.03 27.03
CA MET A 199 7.44 -20.32 26.58
C MET A 199 6.67 -20.86 25.37
N ASP A 200 5.35 -20.69 25.36
CA ASP A 200 4.51 -21.10 24.24
C ASP A 200 4.75 -20.20 23.02
N ALA A 201 4.93 -18.90 23.25
CA ALA A 201 5.35 -17.97 22.19
C ALA A 201 6.69 -18.35 21.58
N TYR A 202 7.68 -18.76 22.38
CA TYR A 202 8.96 -19.23 21.88
C TYR A 202 8.81 -20.44 20.95
N ASN A 203 8.01 -21.43 21.34
CA ASN A 203 7.73 -22.60 20.51
C ASN A 203 7.03 -22.21 19.19
N LYS A 204 6.11 -21.23 19.23
CA LYS A 204 5.46 -20.67 18.02
C LYS A 204 6.48 -19.99 17.11
N PHE A 205 7.37 -19.16 17.65
CA PHE A 205 8.43 -18.51 16.86
C PHE A 205 9.43 -19.51 16.26
N GLU A 206 9.74 -20.60 16.97
CA GLU A 206 10.58 -21.68 16.44
C GLU A 206 9.89 -22.40 15.27
N ALA A 207 8.59 -22.68 15.39
CA ALA A 207 7.80 -23.27 14.31
C ALA A 207 7.80 -22.37 13.06
N ILE A 208 7.52 -21.07 13.23
CA ILE A 208 7.54 -20.07 12.15
C ILE A 208 8.93 -20.02 11.49
N SER A 209 9.99 -20.02 12.30
CA SER A 209 11.38 -19.99 11.81
C SER A 209 11.70 -21.22 10.95
N ASN A 210 11.27 -22.40 11.39
CA ASN A 210 11.45 -23.64 10.65
C ASN A 210 10.70 -23.66 9.31
N GLU A 211 9.48 -23.11 9.26
CA GLU A 211 8.74 -22.95 8.01
C GLU A 211 9.43 -22.02 7.03
N GLN A 212 9.91 -20.86 7.50
CA GLN A 212 10.64 -19.91 6.65
C GLN A 212 11.95 -20.50 6.12
N ILE A 213 12.69 -21.27 6.93
CA ILE A 213 13.88 -22.00 6.48
C ILE A 213 13.53 -23.00 5.38
N ASN A 214 12.40 -23.70 5.51
CA ASN A 214 11.95 -24.65 4.50
C ASN A 214 11.56 -23.96 3.19
N GLU A 215 10.86 -22.82 3.25
CA GLU A 215 10.54 -22.01 2.07
C GLU A 215 11.80 -21.44 1.40
N LEU A 216 12.75 -20.91 2.17
CA LEU A 216 14.04 -20.46 1.65
C LEU A 216 14.77 -21.61 0.93
N ARG A 217 14.84 -22.81 1.54
CA ARG A 217 15.44 -23.98 0.89
C ARG A 217 14.73 -24.35 -0.41
N ARG A 218 13.39 -24.25 -0.47
CA ARG A 218 12.61 -24.49 -1.70
C ARG A 218 12.95 -23.47 -2.78
N LEU A 219 13.00 -22.18 -2.43
CA LEU A 219 13.34 -21.09 -3.35
C LEU A 219 14.79 -21.21 -3.86
N THR A 220 15.77 -21.48 -2.98
CA THR A 220 17.16 -21.71 -3.38
C THR A 220 17.28 -22.90 -4.34
N LYS A 221 16.57 -24.01 -4.08
CA LYS A 221 16.52 -25.15 -5.00
C LYS A 221 15.95 -24.75 -6.36
N ARG A 222 14.84 -24.01 -6.42
CA ARG A 222 14.25 -23.50 -7.67
C ARG A 222 15.21 -22.61 -8.44
N MET A 223 15.90 -21.71 -7.73
CA MET A 223 16.89 -20.81 -8.30
C MET A 223 18.07 -21.58 -8.90
N ASN A 224 18.65 -22.53 -8.16
CA ASN A 224 19.74 -23.38 -8.65
C ASN A 224 19.34 -24.21 -9.87
N VAL A 225 18.13 -24.76 -9.88
CA VAL A 225 17.58 -25.46 -11.05
C VAL A 225 17.48 -24.49 -12.24
N ARG A 226 16.92 -23.30 -12.07
CA ARG A 226 16.79 -22.28 -13.14
C ARG A 226 18.16 -21.84 -13.67
N PHE A 227 19.17 -21.63 -12.81
CA PHE A 227 20.55 -21.35 -13.22
C PHE A 227 21.19 -22.50 -14.02
N SER A 228 20.93 -23.75 -13.63
CA SER A 228 21.43 -24.92 -14.38
C SER A 228 20.81 -25.04 -15.77
N PHE A 229 19.54 -24.65 -15.94
CA PHE A 229 18.89 -24.57 -17.25
C PHE A 229 19.45 -23.43 -18.11
N PHE A 230 19.69 -22.25 -17.52
CA PHE A 230 20.29 -21.11 -18.24
C PHE A 230 21.73 -21.38 -18.69
N THR A 231 22.53 -22.05 -17.87
CA THR A 231 23.91 -22.41 -18.25
C THR A 231 23.97 -23.49 -19.32
N LYS A 232 23.01 -24.44 -19.34
CA LYS A 232 22.86 -25.40 -20.46
C LYS A 232 22.39 -24.73 -21.75
N LYS A 233 21.49 -23.75 -21.68
CA LYS A 233 20.96 -23.04 -22.87
C LYS A 233 21.96 -22.08 -23.52
N LYS A 234 23.00 -21.63 -22.79
CA LYS A 234 24.13 -20.84 -23.34
C LYS A 234 25.23 -21.68 -23.98
N LYS A 235 25.21 -23.01 -23.82
CA LYS A 235 26.23 -23.94 -24.35
C LYS A 235 25.78 -24.68 -25.62
N ASN A 236 24.54 -24.48 -26.06
CA ASN A 236 23.99 -24.92 -27.34
C ASN A 236 23.68 -23.68 -28.18
#